data_AF-A0A7J8HVK3-F1
#
_entry.id   AF-A0A7J8HVK3-F1
#
_cell.length_a   1.000
_cell.length_b   1.000
_cell.length_c   1.000
_cell.angle_alpha   90.00
_cell.angle_beta   90.00
_cell.angle_gamma   90.00
#
_symmetry.space_group_name_H-M   'P 1'
#
loop_
_entity.id
_entity.type
_entity.pdbx_description
1 polymer ?
#
loop_
_entity_poly.entity_id
_entity_poly.type
_entity_poly.pdbx_seq_one_letter_code
_entity_poly.pdbx_strand_id
1 'polypeptide(L)'
;MSLKNTPSFLIACNKQDITMAKSAKLIQQQLEKELNTLRVTRSAAPSTLDSSSTAPAQLGKKGKEFEFSQLPLKVEFLECSAKGGRGDTGSADIQDLEKWLAKIA
;
A
#
# COMPACT_ATOMS: atom_id res chain seq x y z
N MET A 1 -0.40 12.06 19.26
CA MET A 1 -1.65 11.30 19.44
C MET A 1 -1.41 9.89 18.93
N SER A 2 -1.51 8.87 19.77
CA SER A 2 -1.39 7.47 19.33
C SER A 2 -2.67 7.08 18.59
N LEU A 3 -2.56 6.51 17.39
CA LEU A 3 -3.69 5.97 16.66
C LEU A 3 -4.23 4.77 17.45
N LYS A 4 -5.47 4.86 17.92
CA LYS A 4 -6.09 3.82 18.77
C LYS A 4 -6.38 2.51 18.02
N ASN A 5 -6.31 2.52 16.70
CA ASN A 5 -6.50 1.35 15.85
C ASN A 5 -5.47 1.36 14.71
N THR A 6 -4.52 0.45 14.75
CA THR A 6 -3.45 0.30 13.76
C THR A 6 -3.44 -1.13 13.24
N PRO A 7 -4.42 -1.52 12.40
CA PRO A 7 -4.43 -2.85 11.81
C PRO A 7 -3.21 -3.05 10.89
N SER A 8 -2.84 -4.31 10.68
CA SER A 8 -1.83 -4.66 9.68
C SER A 8 -2.41 -4.44 8.28
N PHE A 9 -1.67 -3.75 7.43
CA PHE A 9 -2.04 -3.49 6.04
C PHE A 9 -1.19 -4.35 5.11
N LEU A 10 -1.82 -4.91 4.10
CA LEU A 10 -1.15 -5.63 3.03
C LEU A 10 -1.51 -5.00 1.68
N ILE A 11 -0.50 -4.70 0.87
CA ILE A 11 -0.67 -4.35 -0.52
C ILE A 11 -0.32 -5.59 -1.35
N ALA A 12 -1.37 -6.33 -1.73
CA ALA A 12 -1.25 -7.52 -2.56
C ALA A 12 -1.19 -7.12 -4.05
N CYS A 13 0.00 -7.20 -4.64
CA CYS A 13 0.25 -6.91 -6.04
C CYS A 13 -0.23 -8.07 -6.92
N ASN A 14 -1.54 -8.15 -7.14
CA ASN A 14 -2.21 -9.21 -7.90
C ASN A 14 -1.88 -9.16 -9.40
N LYS A 15 -2.20 -10.26 -10.10
CA LYS A 15 -2.05 -10.49 -11.54
C LYS A 15 -0.59 -10.67 -12.00
N GLN A 16 0.25 -11.23 -11.14
CA GLN A 16 1.66 -11.50 -11.49
C GLN A 16 1.85 -12.56 -12.58
N ASP A 17 0.78 -13.24 -12.98
CA ASP A 17 0.73 -14.11 -14.15
C ASP A 17 0.87 -13.35 -15.48
N ILE A 18 0.54 -12.06 -15.51
CA ILE A 18 0.65 -11.21 -16.70
C ILE A 18 2.11 -10.82 -16.90
N THR A 19 2.65 -11.03 -18.09
CA THR A 19 4.04 -10.70 -18.44
C THR A 19 4.46 -9.26 -18.20
N MET A 20 3.50 -8.33 -18.26
CA MET A 20 3.74 -6.90 -18.04
C MET A 20 3.51 -6.47 -16.58
N ALA A 21 3.16 -7.40 -15.69
CA ALA A 21 3.00 -7.13 -14.28
C ALA A 21 4.30 -6.55 -13.70
N LYS A 22 4.14 -5.57 -12.82
CA LYS A 22 5.25 -4.94 -12.12
C LYS A 22 5.47 -5.65 -10.80
N SER A 23 6.73 -5.77 -10.40
CA SER A 23 7.06 -6.34 -9.10
C SER A 23 6.52 -5.48 -7.97
N ALA A 24 6.24 -6.10 -6.83
CA ALA A 24 5.81 -5.43 -5.61
C ALA A 24 6.79 -4.34 -5.19
N LYS A 25 8.10 -4.55 -5.39
CA LYS A 25 9.14 -3.54 -5.12
C LYS A 25 8.97 -2.29 -5.99
N LEU A 26 8.72 -2.46 -7.29
CA LEU A 26 8.52 -1.32 -8.19
C LEU A 26 7.19 -0.61 -7.88
N ILE A 27 6.13 -1.36 -7.59
CA ILE A 27 4.84 -0.82 -7.18
C ILE A 27 4.97 -0.01 -5.89
N GLN A 28 5.68 -0.54 -4.88
CA GLN A 28 5.96 0.17 -3.65
C GLN A 28 6.65 1.51 -3.92
N GLN A 29 7.74 1.52 -4.70
CA GLN A 29 8.47 2.74 -5.03
C GLN A 29 7.61 3.79 -5.75
N GLN A 30 6.76 3.36 -6.70
CA GLN A 30 5.88 4.28 -7.42
C GLN A 30 4.77 4.82 -6.52
N LEU A 31 4.17 3.98 -5.67
CA LEU A 31 3.19 4.42 -4.69
C LEU A 31 3.79 5.38 -3.67
N GLU A 32 5.02 5.14 -3.22
CA GLU A 32 5.73 6.05 -2.31
C GLU A 32 5.92 7.43 -2.93
N LYS A 33 6.36 7.49 -4.19
CA LYS A 33 6.51 8.73 -4.95
C LYS A 33 5.18 9.45 -5.18
N GLU A 34 4.14 8.72 -5.54
CA GLU A 34 2.81 9.30 -5.79
C GLU A 34 2.19 9.83 -4.49
N LEU A 35 2.26 9.06 -3.41
CA LEU A 35 1.79 9.50 -2.09
C LEU A 35 2.58 10.70 -1.56
N ASN A 36 3.89 10.79 -1.86
CA ASN A 36 4.69 11.98 -1.58
C ASN A 36 4.14 13.23 -2.29
N THR A 37 3.72 13.08 -3.55
CA THR A 37 3.13 14.17 -4.32
C THR A 37 1.74 14.54 -3.78
N LEU A 38 0.88 13.54 -3.55
CA LEU A 38 -0.48 13.72 -3.04
C LEU A 38 -0.55 14.39 -1.67
N ARG A 39 0.39 14.09 -0.77
CA ARG A 39 0.41 14.75 0.55
C ARG A 39 0.78 16.23 0.45
N VAL A 40 1.63 16.61 -0.51
CA VAL A 40 2.02 18.01 -0.75
C VAL A 40 0.85 18.77 -1.37
N THR A 41 0.23 18.22 -2.42
CA THR A 41 -0.92 18.86 -3.09
C THR A 41 -2.11 19.02 -2.15
N ARG A 42 -2.43 18.00 -1.34
CA ARG A 42 -3.50 18.10 -0.33
C ARG A 42 -3.16 19.13 0.76
N SER A 43 -1.91 19.21 1.20
CA SER A 43 -1.49 20.22 2.20
C SER A 43 -1.50 21.65 1.66
N ALA A 44 -1.39 21.81 0.34
CA ALA A 44 -1.44 23.12 -0.34
C ALA A 44 -2.86 23.52 -0.77
N ALA A 45 -3.83 22.60 -0.74
CA ALA A 45 -5.22 22.90 -1.05
C ALA A 45 -5.84 23.78 0.06
N PRO A 46 -6.58 24.84 -0.30
CA PRO A 46 -7.21 25.71 0.68
C PRO A 46 -8.21 24.94 1.55
N SER A 47 -8.21 25.25 2.85
CA SER A 47 -9.02 24.60 3.90
C SER A 47 -10.54 24.70 3.70
N THR A 48 -11.00 25.44 2.69
CA THR A 48 -12.41 25.58 2.30
C THR A 48 -12.99 24.34 1.61
N LEU A 49 -12.15 23.37 1.24
CA LEU A 49 -12.57 22.10 0.60
C LEU A 49 -12.52 20.88 1.53
N ASP A 50 -12.00 21.02 2.76
CA ASP A 50 -11.90 19.92 3.72
C ASP A 50 -13.10 19.92 4.67
N SER A 51 -14.18 19.24 4.26
CA SER A 51 -15.38 19.07 5.08
C SER A 51 -15.20 18.09 6.26
N SER A 52 -13.98 17.60 6.53
CA SER A 52 -13.72 16.64 7.60
C SER A 52 -13.11 17.30 8.84
N SER A 53 -13.89 17.38 9.92
CA SER A 53 -13.53 17.99 11.21
C SER A 53 -12.52 17.18 12.04
N THR A 54 -11.67 16.38 11.39
CA THR A 54 -10.62 15.59 12.06
C THR A 54 -9.26 16.16 11.70
N ALA A 55 -8.46 16.48 12.72
CA ALA A 55 -7.12 17.03 12.56
C ALA A 55 -6.35 16.31 11.43
N PRO A 56 -5.68 17.05 10.52
CA PRO A 56 -5.11 16.46 9.32
C PRO A 56 -4.07 15.40 9.69
N ALA A 57 -4.41 14.13 9.48
CA ALA A 57 -3.48 13.04 9.64
C ALA A 57 -2.44 13.12 8.51
N GLN A 58 -1.20 13.48 8.87
CA GLN A 58 -0.13 13.63 7.90
C GLN A 58 0.54 12.28 7.61
N LEU A 59 0.78 12.00 6.32
CA LEU A 59 1.54 10.84 5.88
C LEU A 59 3.06 11.09 5.99
N GLY A 60 3.72 10.27 6.82
CA GLY A 60 5.16 10.28 7.03
C GLY A 60 5.68 11.56 7.70
N LYS A 61 6.96 11.87 7.48
CA LYS A 61 7.63 13.05 8.07
C LYS A 61 7.71 14.22 7.08
N LYS A 62 7.57 15.45 7.59
CA LYS A 62 7.85 16.67 6.81
C LYS A 62 9.35 16.74 6.46
N GLY A 63 9.68 17.18 5.25
CA GLY A 63 11.08 17.40 4.82
C GLY A 63 11.86 16.14 4.42
N LYS A 64 11.24 14.95 4.45
CA LYS A 64 11.80 13.71 3.90
C LYS A 64 10.80 13.11 2.91
N GLU A 65 11.26 12.53 1.81
CA GLU A 65 10.41 11.76 0.89
C GLU A 65 9.60 10.71 1.66
N PHE A 66 8.35 10.51 1.26
CA PHE A 66 7.47 9.53 1.90
C PHE A 66 7.98 8.11 1.65
N GLU A 67 7.97 7.29 2.70
CA GLU A 67 8.21 5.85 2.64
C GLU A 67 7.17 5.17 3.54
N PHE A 68 6.70 3.97 3.18
CA PHE A 68 5.75 3.23 4.01
C PHE A 68 6.32 2.91 5.41
N SER A 69 7.65 2.78 5.53
CA SER A 69 8.38 2.60 6.78
C SER A 69 8.16 3.72 7.81
N GLN A 70 7.72 4.91 7.37
CA GLN A 70 7.49 6.07 8.23
C GLN A 70 6.11 6.05 8.88
N LEU A 71 5.20 5.19 8.42
CA LEU A 71 3.87 5.08 8.98
C LEU A 71 3.93 4.37 10.33
N PRO A 72 3.09 4.75 11.31
CA PRO A 72 2.90 4.00 12.54
C PRO A 72 2.06 2.72 12.32
N LEU A 73 2.11 2.15 11.11
CA LEU A 73 1.33 1.01 10.65
C LEU A 73 2.27 -0.04 10.07
N LYS A 74 1.97 -1.32 10.30
CA LYS A 74 2.66 -2.40 9.60
C LYS A 74 2.08 -2.49 8.19
N VAL A 75 2.84 -2.04 7.21
CA VAL A 75 2.49 -2.17 5.78
C VAL A 75 3.43 -3.18 5.15
N GLU A 76 2.87 -4.27 4.63
CA GLU A 76 3.58 -5.31 3.91
C GLU A 76 3.18 -5.30 2.43
N PHE A 77 4.08 -5.76 1.57
CA PHE A 77 3.85 -5.91 0.15
C PHE A 77 4.11 -7.37 -0.23
N LEU A 78 3.27 -7.94 -1.09
CA LEU A 78 3.49 -9.25 -1.66
C LEU A 78 3.01 -9.33 -3.10
N GLU A 79 3.44 -10.36 -3.78
CA GLU A 79 3.08 -10.71 -5.14
C GLU A 79 2.10 -11.89 -5.11
N CYS A 80 1.06 -11.83 -5.92
CA CYS A 80 0.11 -12.94 -6.03
C CYS A 80 -0.57 -12.98 -7.40
N SER A 81 -1.17 -14.11 -7.73
CA SER A 81 -2.06 -14.27 -8.88
C SER A 81 -3.27 -15.11 -8.51
N ALA A 82 -4.47 -14.54 -8.67
CA ALA A 82 -5.70 -15.30 -8.52
C ALA A 82 -5.94 -16.34 -9.64
N LYS A 83 -5.20 -16.26 -10.76
CA LYS A 83 -5.34 -17.16 -11.92
C LYS A 83 -4.22 -18.20 -12.06
N GLY A 84 -3.08 -17.99 -11.41
CA GLY A 84 -1.91 -18.88 -11.54
C GLY A 84 -1.11 -18.67 -12.82
N GLY A 85 0.00 -19.43 -12.96
CA GLY A 85 0.92 -19.32 -14.09
C GLY A 85 0.32 -19.70 -15.47
N ARG A 86 1.03 -19.31 -16.54
CA ARG A 86 0.56 -19.32 -17.95
C ARG A 86 -0.20 -20.59 -18.37
N GLY A 87 -1.53 -20.48 -18.41
CA GLY A 87 -2.46 -21.45 -18.97
C GLY A 87 -3.79 -21.42 -18.22
N ASP A 88 -4.89 -21.81 -18.88
CA ASP A 88 -6.26 -21.87 -18.31
C ASP A 88 -6.42 -22.98 -17.24
N THR A 89 -5.30 -23.54 -16.78
CA THR A 89 -5.19 -24.71 -15.89
C THR A 89 -4.24 -24.47 -14.70
N GLY A 90 -3.66 -23.28 -14.57
CA GLY A 90 -2.83 -22.92 -13.42
C GLY A 90 -3.67 -22.75 -12.16
N SER A 91 -3.27 -23.37 -11.04
CA SER A 91 -3.83 -23.02 -9.73
C SER A 91 -3.35 -21.62 -9.31
N ALA A 92 -4.20 -20.87 -8.60
CA ALA A 92 -3.86 -19.55 -8.07
C ALA A 92 -2.53 -19.57 -7.29
N ASP A 93 -1.70 -18.56 -7.51
CA ASP A 93 -0.47 -18.31 -6.76
C ASP A 93 -0.77 -17.32 -5.62
N ILE A 94 -1.26 -17.86 -4.51
CA ILE A 94 -1.70 -17.09 -3.33
C ILE A 94 -1.01 -17.55 -2.05
N GLN A 95 0.05 -18.36 -2.14
CA GLN A 95 0.70 -18.95 -0.97
C GLN A 95 1.22 -17.89 0.02
N ASP A 96 1.80 -16.81 -0.49
CA ASP A 96 2.32 -15.75 0.37
C ASP A 96 1.20 -14.91 1.01
N LEU A 97 0.05 -14.79 0.32
CA LEU A 97 -1.15 -14.19 0.87
C LEU A 97 -1.74 -15.04 2.00
N GLU A 98 -1.83 -16.36 1.82
CA GLU A 98 -2.28 -17.30 2.85
C GLU A 98 -1.36 -17.30 4.07
N LYS A 99 -0.03 -17.30 3.87
CA LYS A 99 0.95 -17.16 4.96
C LYS A 99 0.77 -15.84 5.71
N TRP A 100 0.54 -14.74 5.00
CA TRP A 100 0.33 -13.44 5.64
C TRP A 100 -0.98 -13.41 6.44
N LEU A 101 -2.06 -13.94 5.89
CA LEU A 101 -3.34 -14.09 6.60
C LEU A 101 -3.18 -14.97 7.85
N ALA A 102 -2.49 -16.10 7.76
CA ALA A 102 -2.21 -16.97 8.91
C ALA A 102 -1.33 -16.30 9.98
N LYS A 103 -0.44 -15.38 9.58
CA LYS A 103 0.41 -14.60 10.49
C LYS A 103 -0.37 -13.55 11.28
N ILE A 104 -1.47 -13.02 10.73
CA ILE A 104 -2.26 -11.95 11.36
C ILE A 104 -3.58 -12.44 11.99
N ALA A 105 -3.96 -13.70 11.75
CA ALA A 105 -5.14 -14.36 12.30
C ALA A 105 -4.98 -14.74 13.77
#